data_AF-A0A9E4B7T8-F1
#
_entry.id   AF-A0A9E4B7T8-F1
#
_cell.length_a   1.000
_cell.length_b   1.000
_cell.length_c   1.000
_cell.angle_alpha   90.00
_cell.angle_beta   90.00
_cell.angle_gamma   90.00
#
_symmetry.space_group_name_H-M   'P 1'
#
loop_
_entity.id
_entity.type
_entity.pdbx_description
1 polymer ?
#
loop_
_entity_poly.entity_id
_entity_poly.type
_entity_poly.pdbx_seq_one_letter_code
_entity_poly.pdbx_strand_id
1 'polypeptide(L)'
;MTAAQSQFDSAAPAAEMLAAIQHVLTAYGFYSPLELLLATNRLRYDDYQAWRRGERATLDDVLVPSPAGVRVLLDDGASWARGLHLEAQTVPIYGTDAHAGAELTGSADGRLDDLLRTEYRRPTDRQQPDLFLDGAEMQAQNALIDALAARNRPVAVEALHRMAAIDPGHWTLAHAEALIEALAAPSPEQPEHALPYLRTLEQRWLPAAATLLHTGVRDFMSPLWQTAGRGLEAAAYDPDDPKAHASWAYLNGLDWEGVKRCALAVPEGESEPVLQVRLAQAAWRLRHYAEAVGRWFWLCWHAPAYFEECVEAAGFPDTRLKKAWEAAKDHDFDRQMATSWFPAWTVIEEPGLARTLTPCGGDSEGERAYDHVLALRRGHSDREDLDHRRALRDLHAGLLGRYLDTLDP
;
A
#
# COMPACT_ATOMS: atom_id res chain seq x y z
N MET A 1 -22.63 -20.95 -35.03
CA MET A 1 -21.50 -21.78 -34.55
C MET A 1 -20.26 -21.20 -35.21
N THR A 2 -19.36 -20.48 -34.56
CA THR A 2 -18.89 -20.61 -33.17
C THR A 2 -18.41 -19.22 -32.73
N ALA A 3 -19.14 -18.58 -31.84
CA ALA A 3 -18.69 -17.40 -31.10
C ALA A 3 -18.30 -17.90 -29.71
N ALA A 4 -17.04 -18.30 -29.56
CA ALA A 4 -16.47 -18.75 -28.29
C ALA A 4 -14.95 -18.63 -28.36
N GLN A 5 -14.43 -17.41 -28.47
CA GLN A 5 -12.99 -17.12 -28.35
C GLN A 5 -12.69 -15.64 -28.05
N SER A 6 -13.58 -14.98 -27.30
CA SER A 6 -13.35 -13.66 -26.72
C SER A 6 -13.66 -13.71 -25.22
N GLN A 7 -12.98 -14.59 -24.51
CA GLN A 7 -13.20 -14.85 -23.08
C GLN A 7 -11.90 -15.05 -22.29
N PHE A 8 -10.79 -14.50 -22.77
CA PHE A 8 -9.49 -14.61 -22.10
C PHE A 8 -8.94 -13.32 -21.47
N ASP A 9 -9.70 -12.22 -21.46
CA ASP A 9 -9.33 -10.99 -20.73
C ASP A 9 -10.04 -10.81 -19.37
N SER A 10 -10.89 -11.76 -18.93
CA SER A 10 -11.70 -11.61 -17.70
C SER A 10 -11.23 -12.43 -16.49
N ALA A 11 -10.19 -13.27 -16.61
CA ALA A 11 -9.78 -14.18 -15.52
C ALA A 11 -8.77 -13.55 -14.54
N ALA A 12 -7.87 -12.70 -15.03
CA ALA A 12 -6.84 -12.05 -14.21
C ALA A 12 -7.40 -11.09 -13.13
N PRO A 13 -8.43 -10.25 -13.42
CA PRO A 13 -8.99 -9.34 -12.41
C PRO A 13 -9.66 -10.09 -11.25
N ALA A 14 -10.26 -11.26 -11.53
CA ALA A 14 -10.94 -12.07 -10.52
C ALA A 14 -9.94 -12.78 -9.58
N ALA A 15 -8.80 -13.25 -10.10
CA ALA A 15 -7.75 -13.87 -9.28
C ALA A 15 -7.01 -12.84 -8.41
N GLU A 16 -6.75 -11.64 -8.94
CA GLU A 16 -6.17 -10.51 -8.18
C GLU A 16 -7.11 -10.09 -7.04
N MET A 17 -8.41 -10.00 -7.34
CA MET A 17 -9.45 -9.69 -6.36
C MET A 17 -9.53 -10.74 -5.25
N LEU A 18 -9.54 -12.02 -5.62
CA LEU A 18 -9.58 -13.11 -4.66
C LEU A 18 -8.39 -13.08 -3.69
N ALA A 19 -7.19 -12.88 -4.23
CA ALA A 19 -5.98 -12.76 -3.43
C ALA A 19 -6.04 -11.55 -2.49
N ALA A 20 -6.56 -10.40 -2.97
CA ALA A 20 -6.73 -9.21 -2.15
C ALA A 20 -7.74 -9.41 -1.01
N ILE A 21 -8.89 -10.05 -1.27
CA ILE A 21 -9.88 -10.33 -0.23
C ILE A 21 -9.33 -11.33 0.79
N GLN A 22 -8.64 -12.38 0.36
CA GLN A 22 -7.98 -13.33 1.26
C GLN A 22 -6.93 -12.63 2.12
N HIS A 23 -6.12 -11.74 1.53
CA HIS A 23 -5.15 -10.95 2.26
C HIS A 23 -5.81 -10.08 3.34
N VAL A 24 -6.88 -9.35 2.99
CA VAL A 24 -7.66 -8.54 3.94
C VAL A 24 -8.24 -9.41 5.06
N LEU A 25 -8.82 -10.57 4.75
CA LEU A 25 -9.36 -11.50 5.74
C LEU A 25 -8.27 -12.04 6.68
N THR A 26 -7.10 -12.36 6.16
CA THR A 26 -5.96 -12.83 6.97
C THR A 26 -5.38 -11.71 7.84
N ALA A 27 -5.28 -10.50 7.31
CA ALA A 27 -4.69 -9.35 7.99
C ALA A 27 -5.61 -8.80 9.10
N TYR A 28 -6.91 -8.71 8.83
CA TYR A 28 -7.86 -8.00 9.70
C TYR A 28 -8.86 -8.93 10.39
N GLY A 29 -8.97 -10.20 9.97
CA GLY A 29 -9.97 -11.15 10.48
C GLY A 29 -11.38 -10.96 9.94
N PHE A 30 -11.61 -9.91 9.14
CA PHE A 30 -12.86 -9.60 8.46
C PHE A 30 -12.60 -8.98 7.09
N TYR A 31 -13.63 -9.01 6.23
CA TYR A 31 -13.60 -8.34 4.94
C TYR A 31 -14.36 -7.00 5.04
N SER A 32 -13.63 -5.90 4.80
CA SER A 32 -14.19 -4.57 4.64
C SER A 32 -13.97 -4.07 3.21
N PRO A 33 -15.03 -3.59 2.52
CA PRO A 33 -14.93 -2.96 1.21
C PRO A 33 -13.95 -1.80 1.15
N LEU A 34 -13.87 -0.96 2.20
CA LEU A 34 -12.90 0.14 2.25
C LEU A 34 -11.46 -0.37 2.28
N GLU A 35 -11.18 -1.37 3.11
CA GLU A 35 -9.84 -1.98 3.19
C GLU A 35 -9.43 -2.62 1.86
N LEU A 36 -10.38 -3.26 1.16
CA LEU A 36 -10.14 -3.79 -0.18
C LEU A 36 -9.79 -2.68 -1.18
N LEU A 37 -10.51 -1.56 -1.16
CA LEU A 37 -10.25 -0.45 -2.08
C LEU A 37 -8.90 0.21 -1.82
N LEU A 38 -8.48 0.32 -0.55
CA LEU A 38 -7.16 0.81 -0.17
C LEU A 38 -6.05 -0.19 -0.56
N ALA A 39 -6.26 -1.48 -0.31
CA ALA A 39 -5.31 -2.54 -0.66
C ALA A 39 -5.09 -2.65 -2.17
N THR A 40 -6.16 -2.49 -2.97
CA THR A 40 -6.12 -2.56 -4.44
C THR A 40 -5.82 -1.22 -5.11
N ASN A 41 -5.46 -0.19 -4.34
CA ASN A 41 -5.18 1.17 -4.81
C ASN A 41 -6.31 1.78 -5.67
N ARG A 42 -7.57 1.38 -5.39
CA ARG A 42 -8.78 1.95 -6.02
C ARG A 42 -9.29 3.18 -5.30
N LEU A 43 -8.97 3.28 -4.01
CA LEU A 43 -9.09 4.46 -3.16
C LEU A 43 -7.69 4.80 -2.64
N ARG A 44 -7.27 6.07 -2.75
CA ARG A 44 -6.00 6.52 -2.14
C ARG A 44 -6.22 6.81 -0.66
N TYR A 45 -5.17 6.61 0.13
CA TYR A 45 -5.25 6.85 1.56
C TYR A 45 -5.53 8.33 1.90
N ASP A 46 -4.92 9.29 1.20
CA ASP A 46 -5.14 10.72 1.44
C ASP A 46 -6.60 11.12 1.19
N ASP A 47 -7.24 10.57 0.16
CA ASP A 47 -8.65 10.86 -0.12
C ASP A 47 -9.58 10.22 0.93
N TYR A 48 -9.24 9.01 1.38
CA TYR A 48 -9.90 8.36 2.51
C TYR A 48 -9.77 9.17 3.80
N GLN A 49 -8.56 9.66 4.12
CA GLN A 49 -8.31 10.47 5.30
C GLN A 49 -9.06 11.81 5.25
N ALA A 50 -9.05 12.49 4.09
CA ALA A 50 -9.82 13.71 3.89
C ALA A 50 -11.32 13.49 4.09
N TRP A 51 -11.86 12.37 3.61
CA TRP A 51 -13.24 11.95 3.88
C TRP A 51 -13.48 11.67 5.37
N ARG A 52 -12.59 10.92 6.05
CA ARG A 52 -12.69 10.68 7.49
C ARG A 52 -12.68 11.96 8.33
N ARG A 53 -11.94 12.98 7.89
CA ARG A 53 -11.90 14.31 8.53
C ARG A 53 -13.06 15.24 8.15
N GLY A 54 -13.98 14.81 7.29
CA GLY A 54 -15.11 15.62 6.81
C GLY A 54 -14.72 16.71 5.80
N GLU A 55 -13.51 16.68 5.26
CA GLU A 55 -13.04 17.60 4.21
C GLU A 55 -13.63 17.22 2.84
N ARG A 56 -14.10 15.98 2.71
CA ARG A 56 -14.85 15.47 1.56
C ARG A 56 -16.19 14.92 2.04
N ALA A 57 -17.26 15.24 1.32
CA ALA A 57 -18.60 14.77 1.64
C ALA A 57 -18.81 13.29 1.31
N THR A 58 -18.30 12.83 0.15
CA THR A 58 -18.35 11.43 -0.31
C THR A 58 -17.03 11.05 -1.00
N LEU A 59 -16.90 9.77 -1.36
CA LEU A 59 -15.74 9.21 -2.07
C LEU A 59 -15.92 9.15 -3.59
N ASP A 60 -17.08 9.55 -4.12
CA ASP A 60 -17.45 9.27 -5.52
C ASP A 60 -16.41 9.80 -6.54
N ASP A 61 -15.91 11.02 -6.33
CA ASP A 61 -15.00 11.69 -7.26
C ASP A 61 -13.56 11.14 -7.24
N VAL A 62 -13.23 10.27 -6.29
CA VAL A 62 -11.87 9.74 -6.08
C VAL A 62 -11.75 8.23 -6.29
N LEU A 63 -12.89 7.56 -6.51
CA LEU A 63 -12.95 6.13 -6.77
C LEU A 63 -12.56 5.81 -8.20
N VAL A 64 -11.68 4.81 -8.36
CA VAL A 64 -11.18 4.37 -9.67
C VAL A 64 -11.56 2.91 -9.94
N PRO A 65 -11.98 2.56 -11.18
CA PRO A 65 -12.04 3.40 -12.39
C PRO A 65 -13.21 4.39 -12.43
N SER A 66 -14.29 4.09 -11.72
CA SER A 66 -15.45 4.98 -11.51
C SER A 66 -16.29 4.42 -10.36
N PRO A 67 -17.21 5.20 -9.76
CA PRO A 67 -18.16 4.69 -8.77
C PRO A 67 -18.94 3.47 -9.26
N ALA A 68 -19.42 3.50 -10.51
CA ALA A 68 -20.13 2.37 -11.12
C ALA A 68 -19.24 1.12 -11.26
N GLY A 69 -17.99 1.29 -11.68
CA GLY A 69 -17.03 0.19 -11.77
C GLY A 69 -16.64 -0.38 -10.40
N VAL A 70 -16.52 0.48 -9.39
CA VAL A 70 -16.29 0.06 -8.00
C VAL A 70 -17.51 -0.66 -7.44
N ARG A 71 -18.73 -0.23 -7.74
CA ARG A 71 -19.94 -0.94 -7.30
C ARG A 71 -19.97 -2.39 -7.80
N VAL A 72 -19.73 -2.61 -9.09
CA VAL A 72 -19.66 -3.96 -9.67
C VAL A 72 -18.62 -4.82 -8.94
N LEU A 73 -17.45 -4.24 -8.67
CA LEU A 73 -16.38 -4.89 -7.92
C LEU A 73 -16.82 -5.34 -6.51
N LEU A 74 -17.50 -4.45 -5.79
CA LEU A 74 -17.92 -4.71 -4.42
C LEU A 74 -19.11 -5.68 -4.36
N ASP A 75 -19.99 -5.68 -5.36
CA ASP A 75 -21.04 -6.68 -5.51
C ASP A 75 -20.45 -8.10 -5.75
N ASP A 76 -19.39 -8.20 -6.57
CA ASP A 76 -18.66 -9.45 -6.76
C ASP A 76 -17.98 -9.90 -5.46
N GLY A 77 -17.30 -8.98 -4.77
CA GLY A 77 -16.66 -9.26 -3.47
C GLY A 77 -17.66 -9.70 -2.39
N ALA A 78 -18.82 -9.05 -2.33
CA ALA A 78 -19.93 -9.42 -1.46
C ALA A 78 -20.48 -10.82 -1.78
N SER A 79 -20.64 -11.14 -3.06
CA SER A 79 -21.11 -12.46 -3.50
C SER A 79 -20.12 -13.55 -3.11
N TRP A 80 -18.82 -13.28 -3.25
CA TRP A 80 -17.78 -14.19 -2.83
C TRP A 80 -17.73 -14.38 -1.31
N ALA A 81 -17.81 -13.30 -0.53
CA ALA A 81 -17.81 -13.36 0.92
C ALA A 81 -18.96 -14.22 1.46
N ARG A 82 -20.16 -14.11 0.86
CA ARG A 82 -21.30 -14.98 1.17
C ARG A 82 -21.05 -16.43 0.75
N GLY A 83 -20.37 -16.67 -0.37
CA GLY A 83 -19.92 -18.00 -0.80
C GLY A 83 -18.96 -18.67 0.20
N LEU A 84 -18.22 -17.88 0.99
CA LEU A 84 -17.41 -18.35 2.11
C LEU A 84 -18.18 -18.47 3.44
N HIS A 85 -19.50 -18.32 3.42
CA HIS A 85 -20.35 -18.34 4.61
C HIS A 85 -20.02 -17.24 5.64
N LEU A 86 -19.51 -16.09 5.18
CA LEU A 86 -19.36 -14.91 6.03
C LEU A 86 -20.72 -14.21 6.22
N GLU A 87 -20.94 -13.68 7.42
CA GLU A 87 -22.13 -12.91 7.77
C GLU A 87 -21.92 -11.45 7.44
N ALA A 88 -22.86 -10.88 6.68
CA ALA A 88 -22.89 -9.46 6.36
C ALA A 88 -23.44 -8.67 7.56
N GLN A 89 -22.70 -7.66 7.99
CA GLN A 89 -23.08 -6.74 9.06
C GLN A 89 -22.92 -5.31 8.57
N THR A 90 -23.98 -4.52 8.64
CA THR A 90 -23.89 -3.08 8.39
C THR A 90 -23.28 -2.40 9.61
N VAL A 91 -22.20 -1.66 9.38
CA VAL A 91 -21.44 -0.95 10.41
C VAL A 91 -21.43 0.55 10.07
N PRO A 92 -21.86 1.43 11.00
CA PRO A 92 -21.76 2.87 10.78
C PRO A 92 -20.30 3.30 10.73
N ILE A 93 -19.98 4.25 9.85
CA ILE A 93 -18.63 4.78 9.69
C ILE A 93 -18.62 6.20 10.25
N TYR A 94 -17.72 6.46 11.20
CA TYR A 94 -17.64 7.75 11.88
C TYR A 94 -16.41 8.55 11.46
N GLY A 95 -16.58 9.88 11.46
CA GLY A 95 -15.48 10.81 11.26
C GLY A 95 -14.42 10.76 12.36
N THR A 96 -13.30 11.42 12.09
CA THR A 96 -12.18 11.58 13.02
C THR A 96 -11.92 13.06 13.30
N ASP A 97 -11.09 13.32 14.31
CA ASP A 97 -10.61 14.66 14.66
C ASP A 97 -11.79 15.63 14.89
N ALA A 98 -11.88 16.73 14.13
CA ALA A 98 -12.97 17.71 14.26
C ALA A 98 -14.36 17.16 13.91
N HIS A 99 -14.44 16.05 13.16
CA HIS A 99 -15.69 15.37 12.81
C HIS A 99 -15.90 14.07 13.61
N ALA A 100 -15.17 13.87 14.71
CA ALA A 100 -15.32 12.70 15.56
C ALA A 100 -16.78 12.51 16.04
N GLY A 101 -17.33 11.32 15.81
CA GLY A 101 -18.70 10.96 16.19
C GLY A 101 -19.78 11.35 15.17
N ALA A 102 -19.44 12.08 14.10
CA ALA A 102 -20.35 12.31 12.99
C ALA A 102 -20.37 11.07 12.07
N GLU A 103 -21.54 10.52 11.78
CA GLU A 103 -21.67 9.43 10.80
C GLU A 103 -21.42 9.97 9.39
N LEU A 104 -20.52 9.33 8.66
CA LEU A 104 -20.11 9.72 7.32
C LEU A 104 -20.95 9.00 6.27
N THR A 105 -21.04 9.59 5.08
CA THR A 105 -21.62 8.96 3.88
C THR A 105 -20.51 8.68 2.88
N GLY A 106 -20.35 7.42 2.47
CA GLY A 106 -19.34 6.98 1.53
C GLY A 106 -19.67 7.33 0.08
N SER A 107 -20.94 7.30 -0.31
CA SER A 107 -21.38 7.58 -1.69
C SER A 107 -22.76 8.25 -1.76
N ALA A 108 -22.99 9.05 -2.80
CA ALA A 108 -24.32 9.53 -3.15
C ALA A 108 -25.22 8.45 -3.80
N ASP A 109 -24.63 7.38 -4.36
CA ASP A 109 -25.37 6.18 -4.77
C ASP A 109 -25.63 5.33 -3.53
N GLY A 110 -26.90 5.26 -3.09
CA GLY A 110 -27.29 4.51 -1.91
C GLY A 110 -26.87 3.04 -1.93
N ARG A 111 -26.83 2.39 -3.11
CA ARG A 111 -26.36 1.00 -3.21
C ARG A 111 -24.86 0.89 -2.94
N LEU A 112 -24.08 1.85 -3.43
CA LEU A 112 -22.64 1.88 -3.19
C LEU A 112 -22.35 2.25 -1.73
N ASP A 113 -23.11 3.18 -1.15
CA ASP A 113 -23.00 3.53 0.27
C ASP A 113 -23.27 2.31 1.18
N ASP A 114 -24.36 1.59 0.92
CA ASP A 114 -24.70 0.36 1.63
C ASP A 114 -23.57 -0.68 1.56
N LEU A 115 -22.97 -0.84 0.37
CA LEU A 115 -21.84 -1.74 0.19
C LEU A 115 -20.64 -1.28 1.02
N LEU A 116 -20.26 0.00 0.97
CA LEU A 116 -19.13 0.54 1.73
C LEU A 116 -19.27 0.37 3.25
N ARG A 117 -20.52 0.37 3.77
CA ARG A 117 -20.83 0.13 5.19
C ARG A 117 -21.00 -1.33 5.57
N THR A 118 -20.91 -2.26 4.63
CA THR A 118 -21.13 -3.68 4.93
C THR A 118 -19.82 -4.40 5.14
N GLU A 119 -19.57 -4.83 6.38
CA GLU A 119 -18.48 -5.73 6.72
C GLU A 119 -18.93 -7.20 6.66
N TYR A 120 -18.00 -8.10 6.36
CA TYR A 120 -18.27 -9.53 6.32
C TYR A 120 -17.35 -10.24 7.31
N ARG A 121 -17.95 -10.90 8.30
CA ARG A 121 -17.25 -11.52 9.42
C ARG A 121 -17.56 -13.01 9.47
N ARG A 122 -16.66 -13.80 10.09
CA ARG A 122 -16.97 -15.20 10.38
C ARG A 122 -18.11 -15.26 11.41
N PRO A 123 -19.07 -16.19 11.27
CA PRO A 123 -20.07 -16.44 12.30
C PRO A 123 -19.34 -16.69 13.62
N THR A 124 -19.55 -15.81 14.60
CA THR A 124 -18.96 -16.01 15.92
C THR A 124 -19.85 -16.99 16.66
N ASP A 125 -19.33 -18.15 17.02
CA ASP A 125 -19.99 -19.09 17.92
C ASP A 125 -20.16 -18.35 19.25
N ARG A 126 -21.38 -17.87 19.53
CA ARG A 126 -21.65 -16.98 20.67
C ARG A 126 -21.43 -17.75 21.96
N GLN A 127 -20.22 -17.70 22.52
CA GLN A 127 -20.06 -17.88 23.96
C GLN A 127 -20.90 -16.81 24.64
N GLN A 128 -21.90 -17.21 25.42
CA GLN A 128 -22.68 -16.30 26.24
C GLN A 128 -21.75 -15.69 27.31
N PRO A 129 -21.43 -14.38 27.27
CA PRO A 129 -20.65 -13.77 28.32
C PRO A 129 -21.45 -13.70 29.62
N ASP A 130 -20.77 -13.63 30.76
CA ASP A 130 -21.43 -13.44 32.06
C ASP A 130 -21.99 -12.01 32.11
N LEU A 131 -23.31 -11.91 31.91
CA LEU A 131 -24.00 -10.73 31.37
C LEU A 131 -23.89 -9.44 32.20
N PHE A 132 -23.38 -9.52 33.44
CA PHE A 132 -23.50 -8.45 34.44
C PHE A 132 -22.18 -7.78 34.84
N LEU A 133 -21.05 -8.50 34.85
CA LEU A 133 -19.74 -7.94 35.20
C LEU A 133 -18.88 -7.74 33.96
N ASP A 134 -18.84 -8.74 33.08
CA ASP A 134 -18.15 -8.64 31.78
C ASP A 134 -18.76 -7.51 30.93
N GLY A 135 -20.04 -7.21 31.12
CA GLY A 135 -20.74 -6.16 30.37
C GLY A 135 -20.22 -4.75 30.63
N ALA A 136 -20.02 -4.34 31.88
CA ALA A 136 -19.64 -2.96 32.21
C ALA A 136 -18.18 -2.66 31.88
N GLU A 137 -17.28 -3.60 32.18
CA GLU A 137 -15.86 -3.50 31.87
C GLU A 137 -15.62 -3.53 30.35
N MET A 138 -16.23 -4.48 29.63
CA MET A 138 -16.14 -4.56 28.17
C MET A 138 -16.73 -3.31 27.49
N GLN A 139 -17.86 -2.78 28.00
CA GLN A 139 -18.42 -1.54 27.48
C GLN A 139 -17.49 -0.34 27.71
N ALA A 140 -16.88 -0.23 28.89
CA ALA A 140 -15.93 0.83 29.19
C ALA A 140 -14.67 0.72 28.32
N GLN A 141 -14.15 -0.50 28.13
CA GLN A 141 -13.03 -0.78 27.25
C GLN A 141 -13.36 -0.42 25.78
N ASN A 142 -14.50 -0.86 25.27
CA ASN A 142 -14.93 -0.55 23.90
C ASN A 142 -15.11 0.95 23.71
N ALA A 143 -15.77 1.65 24.65
CA ALA A 143 -15.92 3.10 24.58
C ALA A 143 -14.57 3.84 24.58
N LEU A 144 -13.57 3.34 25.31
CA LEU A 144 -12.23 3.87 25.30
C LEU A 144 -11.53 3.64 23.96
N ILE A 145 -11.60 2.43 23.43
CA ILE A 145 -11.03 2.07 22.11
C ILE A 145 -11.69 2.91 21.00
N ASP A 146 -13.02 3.05 21.01
CA ASP A 146 -13.76 3.84 20.04
C ASP A 146 -13.37 5.31 20.09
N ALA A 147 -13.24 5.88 21.28
CA ALA A 147 -12.81 7.28 21.45
C ALA A 147 -11.38 7.52 20.97
N LEU A 148 -10.48 6.56 21.21
CA LEU A 148 -9.10 6.59 20.73
C LEU A 148 -9.05 6.43 19.20
N ALA A 149 -9.79 5.48 18.63
CA ALA A 149 -9.89 5.26 17.19
C ALA A 149 -10.48 6.48 16.46
N ALA A 150 -11.44 7.18 17.08
CA ALA A 150 -11.99 8.45 16.60
C ALA A 150 -11.04 9.65 16.81
N ARG A 151 -9.89 9.44 17.48
CA ARG A 151 -8.92 10.48 17.87
C ARG A 151 -9.56 11.60 18.71
N ASN A 152 -10.61 11.29 19.46
CA ASN A 152 -11.33 12.23 20.31
C ASN A 152 -10.73 12.24 21.73
N ARG A 153 -9.68 13.04 21.92
CA ARG A 153 -8.93 13.09 23.19
C ARG A 153 -9.81 13.37 24.41
N PRO A 154 -10.70 14.39 24.44
CA PRO A 154 -11.56 14.63 25.60
C PRO A 154 -12.38 13.41 25.99
N VAL A 155 -13.04 12.77 25.02
CA VAL A 155 -13.87 11.57 25.28
C VAL A 155 -13.00 10.39 25.70
N ALA A 156 -11.80 10.23 25.13
CA ALA A 156 -10.87 9.16 25.51
C ALA A 156 -10.37 9.32 26.96
N VAL A 157 -10.09 10.55 27.41
CA VAL A 157 -9.72 10.83 28.81
C VAL A 157 -10.85 10.47 29.76
N GLU A 158 -12.09 10.86 29.44
CA GLU A 158 -13.25 10.48 30.26
C GLU A 158 -13.48 8.96 30.29
N ALA A 159 -13.35 8.29 29.14
CA ALA A 159 -13.47 6.84 29.05
C ALA A 159 -12.36 6.11 29.82
N LEU A 160 -11.13 6.63 29.81
CA LEU A 160 -10.01 6.10 30.60
C LEU A 160 -10.31 6.20 32.09
N HIS A 161 -10.80 7.36 32.57
CA HIS A 161 -11.16 7.52 33.98
C HIS A 161 -12.28 6.56 34.40
N ARG A 162 -13.29 6.34 33.53
CA ARG A 162 -14.33 5.33 33.79
C ARG A 162 -13.76 3.93 33.88
N MET A 163 -12.87 3.56 32.97
CA MET A 163 -12.22 2.24 32.99
C MET A 163 -11.38 2.04 34.26
N ALA A 164 -10.56 3.03 34.62
CA ALA A 164 -9.73 2.99 35.83
C ALA A 164 -10.55 2.95 37.12
N ALA A 165 -11.78 3.48 37.12
CA ALA A 165 -12.68 3.38 38.27
C ALA A 165 -13.30 1.97 38.42
N ILE A 166 -13.44 1.23 37.31
CA ILE A 166 -13.94 -0.16 37.29
C ILE A 166 -12.81 -1.12 37.69
N ASP A 167 -11.67 -1.05 36.99
CA ASP A 167 -10.48 -1.84 37.29
C ASP A 167 -9.20 -0.97 37.12
N PRO A 168 -8.62 -0.48 38.23
CA PRO A 168 -7.37 0.28 38.22
C PRO A 168 -6.15 -0.51 37.73
N GLY A 169 -6.21 -1.84 37.74
CA GLY A 169 -5.13 -2.73 37.32
C GLY A 169 -5.23 -3.18 35.87
N HIS A 170 -6.24 -2.71 35.13
CA HIS A 170 -6.51 -3.22 33.80
C HIS A 170 -5.38 -2.92 32.82
N TRP A 171 -4.97 -3.91 32.04
CA TRP A 171 -3.81 -3.84 31.13
C TRP A 171 -3.95 -2.76 30.05
N THR A 172 -5.17 -2.36 29.71
CA THR A 172 -5.42 -1.33 28.67
C THR A 172 -5.02 0.07 29.12
N LEU A 173 -5.00 0.35 30.43
CA LEU A 173 -4.84 1.70 30.95
C LEU A 173 -3.51 2.33 30.51
N ALA A 174 -2.40 1.62 30.70
CA ALA A 174 -1.07 2.11 30.32
C ALA A 174 -0.94 2.38 28.81
N HIS A 175 -1.55 1.53 27.99
CA HIS A 175 -1.55 1.71 26.54
C HIS A 175 -2.42 2.90 26.14
N ALA A 176 -3.60 3.06 26.76
CA ALA A 176 -4.51 4.15 26.46
C ALA A 176 -3.94 5.50 26.91
N GLU A 177 -3.25 5.56 28.05
CA GLU A 177 -2.48 6.72 28.49
C GLU A 177 -1.44 7.14 27.46
N ALA A 178 -0.67 6.18 26.92
CA ALA A 178 0.31 6.46 25.87
C ALA A 178 -0.33 7.03 24.59
N LEU A 179 -1.52 6.57 24.22
CA LEU A 179 -2.24 7.10 23.04
C LEU A 179 -2.88 8.46 23.31
N ILE A 180 -3.38 8.71 24.53
CA ILE A 180 -3.87 10.04 24.94
C ILE A 180 -2.72 11.04 24.97
N GLU A 181 -1.53 10.62 25.43
CA GLU A 181 -0.30 11.41 25.37
C GLU A 181 0.05 11.75 23.91
N ALA A 182 -0.03 10.76 23.00
CA ALA A 182 0.21 10.99 21.57
C ALA A 182 -0.75 12.04 20.98
N LEU A 183 -2.05 11.99 21.33
CA LEU A 183 -3.03 12.99 20.90
C LEU A 183 -2.80 14.38 21.52
N ALA A 184 -2.08 14.46 22.65
CA ALA A 184 -1.75 15.70 23.33
C ALA A 184 -0.39 16.28 22.89
N ALA A 185 0.44 15.49 22.22
CA ALA A 185 1.81 15.85 21.89
C ALA A 185 1.83 17.05 20.91
N PRO A 186 2.65 18.08 21.18
CA PRO A 186 2.79 19.21 20.28
C PRO A 186 3.42 18.75 18.96
N SER A 187 3.03 19.39 17.86
CA SER A 187 3.66 19.15 16.56
C SER A 187 5.10 19.68 16.59
N PRO A 188 6.12 18.87 16.23
CA PRO A 188 7.49 19.36 16.16
C PRO A 188 7.66 20.25 14.92
N GLU A 189 8.20 21.45 15.11
CA GLU A 189 8.43 22.41 14.01
C GLU A 189 9.83 22.32 13.41
N GLN A 190 10.76 21.66 14.11
CA GLN A 190 12.19 21.62 13.75
C GLN A 190 12.77 20.20 13.92
N PRO A 191 13.80 19.82 13.15
CA PRO A 191 14.37 18.47 13.17
C PRO A 191 14.81 17.99 14.57
N GLU A 192 15.40 18.87 15.37
CA GLU A 192 15.86 18.58 16.74
C GLU A 192 14.74 18.14 17.68
N HIS A 193 13.51 18.58 17.43
CA HIS A 193 12.32 18.16 18.17
C HIS A 193 11.62 16.98 17.50
N ALA A 194 11.69 16.90 16.17
CA ALA A 194 11.06 15.85 15.39
C ALA A 194 11.75 14.48 15.57
N LEU A 195 13.07 14.43 15.73
CA LEU A 195 13.80 13.17 15.98
C LEU A 195 13.44 12.51 17.33
N PRO A 196 13.42 13.22 18.47
CA PRO A 196 12.83 12.69 19.71
C PRO A 196 11.37 12.28 19.56
N TYR A 197 10.55 13.08 18.88
CA TYR A 197 9.13 12.76 18.63
C TYR A 197 8.98 11.45 17.86
N LEU A 198 9.76 11.27 16.79
CA LEU A 198 9.80 10.05 15.99
C LEU A 198 10.20 8.82 16.83
N ARG A 199 11.21 8.95 17.70
CA ARG A 199 11.60 7.86 18.61
C ARG A 199 10.50 7.50 19.60
N THR A 200 9.83 8.48 20.21
CA THR A 200 8.70 8.22 21.09
C THR A 200 7.55 7.56 20.34
N LEU A 201 7.27 8.02 19.12
CA LEU A 201 6.27 7.44 18.25
C LEU A 201 6.55 5.94 18.02
N GLU A 202 7.77 5.59 17.60
CA GLU A 202 8.15 4.20 17.29
C GLU A 202 8.23 3.31 18.54
N GLN A 203 8.74 3.82 19.67
CA GLN A 203 9.04 3.00 20.85
C GLN A 203 7.88 2.90 21.84
N ARG A 204 6.95 3.85 21.82
CA ARG A 204 5.88 3.95 22.83
C ARG A 204 4.49 3.97 22.22
N TRP A 205 4.23 4.87 21.27
CA TRP A 205 2.86 5.05 20.75
C TRP A 205 2.47 3.97 19.76
N LEU A 206 3.37 3.59 18.84
CA LEU A 206 3.10 2.55 17.85
C LEU A 206 2.80 1.19 18.50
N PRO A 207 3.59 0.68 19.46
CA PRO A 207 3.25 -0.55 20.17
C PRO A 207 1.92 -0.45 20.92
N ALA A 208 1.63 0.69 21.56
CA ALA A 208 0.36 0.88 22.25
C ALA A 208 -0.85 0.89 21.30
N ALA A 209 -0.71 1.51 20.14
CA ALA A 209 -1.74 1.49 19.10
C ALA A 209 -1.94 0.07 18.58
N ALA A 210 -0.86 -0.66 18.32
CA ALA A 210 -0.91 -2.05 17.86
C ALA A 210 -1.65 -2.96 18.85
N THR A 211 -1.41 -2.79 20.14
CA THR A 211 -2.07 -3.57 21.19
C THR A 211 -3.55 -3.23 21.35
N LEU A 212 -3.94 -1.94 21.30
CA LEU A 212 -5.32 -1.53 21.57
C LEU A 212 -6.21 -1.48 20.33
N LEU A 213 -5.74 -0.83 19.28
CA LEU A 213 -6.58 -0.43 18.16
C LEU A 213 -6.64 -1.48 17.04
N HIS A 214 -5.69 -2.43 17.01
CA HIS A 214 -5.61 -3.50 16.02
C HIS A 214 -5.71 -2.96 14.57
N THR A 215 -6.90 -3.03 13.98
CA THR A 215 -7.18 -2.57 12.62
C THR A 215 -7.18 -1.04 12.50
N GLY A 216 -7.46 -0.33 13.60
CA GLY A 216 -7.44 1.14 13.68
C GLY A 216 -6.04 1.77 13.81
N VAL A 217 -4.97 0.97 13.90
CA VAL A 217 -3.60 1.46 14.06
C VAL A 217 -3.22 2.44 12.95
N ARG A 218 -3.53 2.09 11.70
CA ARG A 218 -3.21 2.93 10.53
C ARG A 218 -3.80 4.32 10.71
N ASP A 219 -5.12 4.39 10.93
CA ASP A 219 -5.86 5.65 11.00
C ASP A 219 -5.44 6.51 12.20
N PHE A 220 -5.04 5.86 13.30
CA PHE A 220 -4.50 6.56 14.45
C PHE A 220 -3.07 7.08 14.22
N MET A 221 -2.19 6.25 13.66
CA MET A 221 -0.76 6.54 13.59
C MET A 221 -0.37 7.41 12.40
N SER A 222 -1.05 7.28 11.24
CA SER A 222 -0.68 8.00 10.02
C SER A 222 -0.56 9.53 10.23
N PRO A 223 -1.50 10.22 10.91
CA PRO A 223 -1.36 11.66 11.18
C PRO A 223 -0.17 12.04 12.07
N LEU A 224 0.21 11.15 13.01
CA LEU A 224 1.37 11.38 13.89
C LEU A 224 2.67 11.24 13.10
N TRP A 225 2.74 10.25 12.22
CA TRP A 225 3.85 10.08 11.28
C TRP A 225 4.00 11.27 10.33
N GLN A 226 2.91 11.75 9.74
CA GLN A 226 2.91 12.95 8.90
C GLN A 226 3.39 14.20 9.68
N THR A 227 3.03 14.28 10.96
CA THR A 227 3.47 15.37 11.86
C THR A 227 4.97 15.31 12.12
N ALA A 228 5.53 14.13 12.34
CA ALA A 228 6.97 13.93 12.42
C ALA A 228 7.67 14.29 11.09
N GLY A 229 7.10 13.87 9.96
CA GLY A 229 7.62 14.16 8.61
C GLY A 229 7.76 15.66 8.35
N ARG A 230 6.73 16.46 8.68
CA ARG A 230 6.78 17.93 8.56
C ARG A 230 7.93 18.55 9.34
N GLY A 231 8.14 18.11 10.59
CA GLY A 231 9.24 18.60 11.43
C GLY A 231 10.63 18.18 10.92
N LEU A 232 10.72 17.13 10.11
CA LEU A 232 11.96 16.62 9.53
C LEU A 232 12.29 17.17 8.15
N GLU A 233 11.43 17.98 7.52
CA GLU A 233 11.66 18.42 6.12
C GLU A 233 12.94 19.23 5.91
N ALA A 234 13.39 19.94 6.95
CA ALA A 234 14.64 20.69 6.92
C ALA A 234 15.88 19.83 7.29
N ALA A 235 15.69 18.57 7.67
CA ALA A 235 16.79 17.66 8.00
C ALA A 235 17.53 17.24 6.72
N ALA A 236 18.87 17.30 6.75
CA ALA A 236 19.68 16.72 5.69
C ALA A 236 19.52 15.20 5.67
N TYR A 237 19.59 14.60 4.48
CA TYR A 237 19.64 13.16 4.34
C TYR A 237 21.01 12.64 4.79
N ASP A 238 21.00 11.62 5.63
CA ASP A 238 22.17 10.88 6.09
C ASP A 238 22.02 9.40 5.65
N PRO A 239 22.88 8.87 4.78
CA PRO A 239 22.84 7.46 4.37
C PRO A 239 23.04 6.48 5.53
N ASP A 240 23.73 6.88 6.60
CA ASP A 240 23.98 6.04 7.78
C ASP A 240 22.76 6.02 8.73
N ASP A 241 21.90 7.04 8.66
CA ASP A 241 20.60 7.09 9.36
C ASP A 241 19.46 7.54 8.41
N PRO A 242 19.08 6.69 7.45
CA PRO A 242 18.08 7.07 6.45
C PRO A 242 16.68 7.25 7.06
N LYS A 243 16.46 6.83 8.32
CA LYS A 243 15.19 6.98 9.05
C LYS A 243 15.02 8.39 9.64
N ALA A 244 16.11 9.12 9.84
CA ALA A 244 16.07 10.52 10.27
C ALA A 244 15.53 11.47 9.19
N HIS A 245 15.46 11.04 7.93
CA HIS A 245 14.95 11.86 6.83
C HIS A 245 13.41 11.85 6.76
N ALA A 246 12.81 12.99 6.41
CA ALA A 246 11.35 13.18 6.33
C ALA A 246 10.62 12.13 5.49
N SER A 247 11.24 11.64 4.41
CA SER A 247 10.64 10.60 3.55
C SER A 247 10.32 9.31 4.30
N TRP A 248 11.05 8.97 5.38
CA TRP A 248 10.75 7.80 6.21
C TRP A 248 9.44 7.99 6.99
N ALA A 249 9.28 9.15 7.61
CA ALA A 249 8.08 9.46 8.36
C ALA A 249 6.87 9.57 7.45
N TYR A 250 6.99 10.21 6.28
CA TYR A 250 5.90 10.27 5.30
C TYR A 250 5.52 8.90 4.74
N LEU A 251 6.48 8.00 4.56
CA LEU A 251 6.22 6.64 4.11
C LEU A 251 5.32 5.90 5.09
N ASN A 252 5.65 5.94 6.38
CA ASN A 252 4.85 5.33 7.43
C ASN A 252 3.53 6.10 7.69
N GLY A 253 3.51 7.39 7.37
CA GLY A 253 2.34 8.26 7.38
C GLY A 253 1.39 8.08 6.20
N LEU A 254 1.76 7.22 5.23
CA LEU A 254 1.04 6.98 3.98
C LEU A 254 0.80 8.27 3.15
N ASP A 255 1.64 9.28 3.35
CA ASP A 255 1.65 10.53 2.57
C ASP A 255 2.64 10.38 1.42
N TRP A 256 2.16 9.79 0.33
CA TRP A 256 3.00 9.39 -0.80
C TRP A 256 3.55 10.59 -1.57
N GLU A 257 2.81 11.70 -1.61
CA GLU A 257 3.29 12.97 -2.18
C GLU A 257 4.43 13.55 -1.33
N GLY A 258 4.29 13.52 0.00
CA GLY A 258 5.35 13.89 0.94
C GLY A 258 6.61 13.06 0.77
N VAL A 259 6.48 11.74 0.61
CA VAL A 259 7.62 10.84 0.30
C VAL A 259 8.32 11.29 -0.97
N LYS A 260 7.57 11.45 -2.08
CA LYS A 260 8.13 11.80 -3.39
C LYS A 260 8.83 13.16 -3.35
N ARG A 261 8.18 14.17 -2.79
CA ARG A 261 8.72 15.53 -2.67
C ARG A 261 10.02 15.57 -1.88
N CYS A 262 10.06 14.96 -0.69
CA CYS A 262 11.25 14.98 0.15
C CYS A 262 12.40 14.15 -0.45
N ALA A 263 12.13 12.97 -0.99
CA ALA A 263 13.18 12.13 -1.58
C ALA A 263 13.81 12.77 -2.83
N LEU A 264 13.03 13.45 -3.68
CA LEU A 264 13.56 14.17 -4.85
C LEU A 264 14.33 15.45 -4.49
N ALA A 265 14.13 16.00 -3.30
CA ALA A 265 14.84 17.20 -2.85
C ALA A 265 16.26 16.91 -2.35
N VAL A 266 16.62 15.63 -2.14
CA VAL A 266 17.95 15.24 -1.69
C VAL A 266 18.97 15.42 -2.82
N PRO A 267 20.01 16.25 -2.64
CA PRO A 267 21.10 16.38 -3.61
C PRO A 267 21.76 15.01 -3.84
N GLU A 268 21.96 14.64 -5.11
CA GLU A 268 22.54 13.34 -5.50
C GLU A 268 21.73 12.12 -4.99
N GLY A 269 20.48 12.30 -4.53
CA GLY A 269 19.63 11.21 -4.03
C GLY A 269 19.24 10.18 -5.10
N GLU A 270 19.52 10.44 -6.38
CA GLU A 270 19.31 9.50 -7.46
C GLU A 270 20.23 8.27 -7.36
N SER A 271 21.41 8.39 -6.75
CA SER A 271 22.32 7.26 -6.53
C SER A 271 22.02 6.47 -5.25
N GLU A 272 21.09 6.92 -4.41
CA GLU A 272 20.80 6.34 -3.10
C GLU A 272 19.73 5.25 -3.18
N PRO A 273 20.05 3.96 -3.01
CA PRO A 273 19.09 2.87 -3.23
C PRO A 273 17.85 2.95 -2.32
N VAL A 274 18.03 3.37 -1.06
CA VAL A 274 16.93 3.54 -0.10
C VAL A 274 15.93 4.59 -0.57
N LEU A 275 16.40 5.69 -1.17
CA LEU A 275 15.52 6.72 -1.72
C LEU A 275 14.83 6.24 -3.00
N GLN A 276 15.49 5.44 -3.84
CA GLN A 276 14.86 4.85 -5.02
C GLN A 276 13.72 3.89 -4.66
N VAL A 277 13.87 3.07 -3.61
CA VAL A 277 12.79 2.23 -3.08
C VAL A 277 11.59 3.09 -2.63
N ARG A 278 11.85 4.16 -1.86
CA ARG A 278 10.79 5.06 -1.37
C ARG A 278 10.06 5.74 -2.52
N LEU A 279 10.79 6.19 -3.54
CA LEU A 279 10.23 6.78 -4.76
C LEU A 279 9.42 5.77 -5.56
N ALA A 280 9.89 4.54 -5.69
CA ALA A 280 9.16 3.47 -6.38
C ALA A 280 7.82 3.16 -5.69
N GLN A 281 7.83 3.04 -4.36
CA GLN A 281 6.63 2.83 -3.55
C GLN A 281 5.65 4.00 -3.65
N ALA A 282 6.15 5.24 -3.55
CA ALA A 282 5.34 6.44 -3.71
C ALA A 282 4.72 6.51 -5.11
N ALA A 283 5.51 6.34 -6.17
CA ALA A 283 5.05 6.35 -7.55
C ALA A 283 3.97 5.28 -7.80
N TRP A 284 4.15 4.07 -7.26
CA TRP A 284 3.15 3.01 -7.35
C TRP A 284 1.82 3.40 -6.71
N ARG A 285 1.89 3.94 -5.48
CA ARG A 285 0.69 4.38 -4.73
C ARG A 285 0.01 5.58 -5.37
N LEU A 286 0.77 6.47 -5.99
CA LEU A 286 0.29 7.58 -6.80
C LEU A 286 -0.17 7.16 -8.21
N ARG A 287 -0.12 5.86 -8.54
CA ARG A 287 -0.52 5.28 -9.84
C ARG A 287 0.34 5.76 -11.01
N HIS A 288 1.55 6.24 -10.73
CA HIS A 288 2.57 6.53 -11.73
C HIS A 288 3.36 5.25 -12.05
N TYR A 289 2.68 4.28 -12.65
CA TYR A 289 3.20 2.92 -12.84
C TYR A 289 4.54 2.87 -13.58
N ALA A 290 4.70 3.63 -14.66
CA ALA A 290 5.94 3.66 -15.43
C ALA A 290 7.13 4.22 -14.61
N GLU A 291 6.88 5.24 -13.78
CA GLU A 291 7.88 5.78 -12.86
C GLU A 291 8.25 4.73 -11.81
N ALA A 292 7.26 4.05 -11.21
CA ALA A 292 7.51 3.00 -10.22
C ALA A 292 8.36 1.86 -10.77
N VAL A 293 7.99 1.32 -11.94
CA VAL A 293 8.73 0.24 -12.61
C VAL A 293 10.14 0.70 -12.99
N GLY A 294 10.30 1.92 -13.53
CA GLY A 294 11.62 2.46 -13.85
C GLY A 294 12.55 2.55 -12.65
N ARG A 295 12.02 2.91 -11.47
CA ARG A 295 12.79 2.95 -10.21
C ARG A 295 13.17 1.55 -9.71
N TRP A 296 12.30 0.56 -9.88
CA TRP A 296 12.65 -0.85 -9.59
C TRP A 296 13.71 -1.39 -10.56
N PHE A 297 13.64 -1.05 -11.84
CA PHE A 297 14.65 -1.44 -12.82
C PHE A 297 16.01 -0.80 -12.54
N TRP A 298 16.01 0.46 -12.14
CA TRP A 298 17.24 1.12 -11.66
C TRP A 298 17.91 0.31 -10.55
N LEU A 299 17.13 -0.16 -9.56
CA LEU A 299 17.66 -0.99 -8.48
C LEU A 299 18.23 -2.33 -8.98
N CYS A 300 17.66 -2.92 -10.03
CA CYS A 300 18.18 -4.16 -10.62
C CYS A 300 19.60 -4.00 -11.17
N TRP A 301 19.96 -2.81 -11.66
CA TRP A 301 21.28 -2.53 -12.22
C TRP A 301 22.27 -2.02 -11.18
N HIS A 302 21.84 -1.11 -10.31
CA HIS A 302 22.76 -0.40 -9.41
C HIS A 302 22.81 -0.96 -7.99
N ALA A 303 21.80 -1.71 -7.56
CA ALA A 303 21.71 -2.32 -6.23
C ALA A 303 20.98 -3.67 -6.25
N PRO A 304 21.45 -4.67 -7.04
CA PRO A 304 20.70 -5.90 -7.32
C PRO A 304 20.31 -6.69 -6.06
N ALA A 305 21.23 -6.84 -5.11
CA ALA A 305 20.93 -7.52 -3.83
C ALA A 305 19.84 -6.79 -3.03
N TYR A 306 19.81 -5.45 -3.10
CA TYR A 306 18.80 -4.65 -2.42
C TYR A 306 17.43 -4.72 -3.11
N PHE A 307 17.41 -4.81 -4.45
CA PHE A 307 16.19 -5.13 -5.21
C PHE A 307 15.62 -6.50 -4.80
N GLU A 308 16.47 -7.53 -4.77
CA GLU A 308 16.07 -8.89 -4.39
C GLU A 308 15.45 -8.94 -2.99
N GLU A 309 16.08 -8.30 -2.01
CA GLU A 309 15.52 -8.17 -0.66
C GLU A 309 14.14 -7.50 -0.67
N CYS A 310 13.99 -6.41 -1.43
CA CYS A 310 12.75 -5.66 -1.50
C CYS A 310 11.61 -6.45 -2.16
N VAL A 311 11.86 -7.11 -3.30
CA VAL A 311 10.83 -7.82 -4.06
C VAL A 311 10.37 -9.10 -3.35
N GLU A 312 11.28 -9.74 -2.60
CA GLU A 312 10.97 -10.94 -1.83
C GLU A 312 10.23 -10.62 -0.52
N ALA A 313 10.34 -9.39 0.00
CA ALA A 313 9.62 -8.95 1.19
C ALA A 313 8.10 -9.14 1.06
N ALA A 314 7.46 -9.50 2.18
CA ALA A 314 6.01 -9.72 2.24
C ALA A 314 5.19 -8.45 1.91
N GLY A 315 5.76 -7.27 2.14
CA GLY A 315 5.12 -5.96 1.92
C GLY A 315 5.37 -5.34 0.55
N PHE A 316 5.91 -6.07 -0.43
CA PHE A 316 6.19 -5.52 -1.76
C PHE A 316 4.88 -5.09 -2.46
N PRO A 317 4.77 -3.83 -2.93
CA PRO A 317 3.49 -3.28 -3.35
C PRO A 317 3.02 -3.73 -4.74
N ASP A 318 3.95 -4.06 -5.65
CA ASP A 318 3.64 -4.45 -7.03
C ASP A 318 3.63 -5.98 -7.17
N THR A 319 2.47 -6.59 -6.92
CA THR A 319 2.31 -8.04 -7.03
C THR A 319 2.54 -8.58 -8.45
N ARG A 320 2.37 -7.75 -9.49
CA ARG A 320 2.63 -8.15 -10.87
C ARG A 320 4.12 -8.26 -11.12
N LEU A 321 4.87 -7.24 -10.73
CA LEU A 321 6.32 -7.24 -10.83
C LEU A 321 6.96 -8.34 -9.96
N LYS A 322 6.40 -8.64 -8.78
CA LYS A 322 6.83 -9.78 -7.95
C LYS A 322 6.63 -11.12 -8.65
N LYS A 323 5.46 -11.36 -9.24
CA LYS A 323 5.18 -12.58 -10.02
C LYS A 323 6.06 -12.68 -11.26
N ALA A 324 6.27 -11.57 -11.93
CA ALA A 324 7.20 -11.47 -13.05
C ALA A 324 8.61 -11.89 -12.60
N TRP A 325 9.08 -11.39 -11.45
CA TRP A 325 10.36 -11.78 -10.86
C TRP A 325 10.45 -13.27 -10.53
N GLU A 326 9.41 -13.86 -9.92
CA GLU A 326 9.35 -15.29 -9.62
C GLU A 326 9.42 -16.14 -10.91
N ALA A 327 8.60 -15.80 -11.92
CA ALA A 327 8.60 -16.47 -13.21
C ALA A 327 9.94 -16.33 -13.96
N ALA A 328 10.60 -15.19 -13.82
CA ALA A 328 11.93 -14.91 -14.31
C ALA A 328 12.99 -15.86 -13.71
N LYS A 329 12.95 -16.09 -12.39
CA LYS A 329 13.90 -16.99 -11.70
C LYS A 329 13.69 -18.45 -12.08
N ASP A 330 12.44 -18.85 -12.30
CA ASP A 330 12.06 -20.23 -12.65
C ASP A 330 12.33 -20.56 -14.13
N HIS A 331 12.58 -19.55 -14.96
CA HIS A 331 12.83 -19.75 -16.37
C HIS A 331 14.23 -20.34 -16.60
N ASP A 332 14.29 -21.43 -17.37
CA ASP A 332 15.54 -22.10 -17.73
C ASP A 332 16.27 -21.30 -18.81
N PHE A 333 17.01 -20.29 -18.35
CA PHE A 333 18.09 -19.74 -19.14
C PHE A 333 19.28 -20.68 -18.99
N ASP A 334 20.02 -20.92 -20.10
CA ASP A 334 21.30 -21.67 -20.08
C ASP A 334 22.30 -21.17 -18.99
N ARG A 335 22.05 -19.99 -18.40
CA ARG A 335 22.67 -19.44 -17.20
C ARG A 335 21.59 -18.86 -16.29
N GLN A 336 21.68 -19.05 -14.97
CA GLN A 336 20.81 -18.40 -13.98
C GLN A 336 20.65 -16.90 -14.29
N MET A 337 19.41 -16.42 -14.40
CA MET A 337 19.16 -15.02 -14.73
C MET A 337 19.61 -14.12 -13.58
N ALA A 338 20.73 -13.42 -13.78
CA ALA A 338 21.14 -12.36 -12.86
C ALA A 338 20.10 -11.23 -12.87
N THR A 339 19.95 -10.58 -11.72
CA THR A 339 18.97 -9.51 -11.46
C THR A 339 19.05 -8.37 -12.46
N SER A 340 20.24 -8.04 -12.96
CA SER A 340 20.46 -6.99 -13.97
C SER A 340 19.78 -7.25 -15.32
N TRP A 341 19.41 -8.51 -15.64
CA TRP A 341 18.71 -8.88 -16.87
C TRP A 341 17.19 -8.82 -16.75
N PHE A 342 16.67 -8.81 -15.52
CA PHE A 342 15.24 -8.83 -15.25
C PHE A 342 14.45 -7.69 -15.92
N PRO A 343 14.94 -6.44 -15.96
CA PRO A 343 14.27 -5.37 -16.71
C PRO A 343 14.02 -5.71 -18.18
N ALA A 344 15.02 -6.27 -18.87
CA ALA A 344 14.90 -6.65 -20.29
C ALA A 344 13.90 -7.80 -20.46
N TRP A 345 13.95 -8.81 -19.60
CA TRP A 345 12.98 -9.91 -19.61
C TRP A 345 11.55 -9.43 -19.38
N THR A 346 11.34 -8.51 -18.43
CA THR A 346 10.02 -7.96 -18.11
C THR A 346 9.40 -7.26 -19.32
N VAL A 347 10.17 -6.50 -20.10
CA VAL A 347 9.68 -5.83 -21.33
C VAL A 347 9.41 -6.84 -22.47
N ILE A 348 10.06 -8.01 -22.44
CA ILE A 348 9.70 -9.12 -23.33
C ILE A 348 8.34 -9.70 -22.93
N GLU A 349 8.12 -10.04 -21.67
CA GLU A 349 6.85 -10.64 -21.23
C GLU A 349 5.67 -9.66 -21.28
N GLU A 350 5.92 -8.37 -21.09
CA GLU A 350 4.90 -7.32 -21.06
C GLU A 350 5.16 -6.26 -22.14
N PRO A 351 4.83 -6.54 -23.43
CA PRO A 351 5.06 -5.60 -24.53
C PRO A 351 4.41 -4.23 -24.34
N GLY A 352 3.34 -4.14 -23.54
CA GLY A 352 2.66 -2.89 -23.22
C GLY A 352 3.56 -1.87 -22.51
N LEU A 353 4.51 -2.33 -21.67
CA LEU A 353 5.43 -1.47 -20.94
C LEU A 353 6.36 -0.69 -21.87
N ALA A 354 6.68 -1.24 -23.05
CA ALA A 354 7.59 -0.61 -23.99
C ALA A 354 7.10 0.76 -24.48
N ARG A 355 5.79 1.03 -24.42
CA ARG A 355 5.21 2.32 -24.83
C ARG A 355 5.37 3.42 -23.78
N THR A 356 5.54 3.06 -22.51
CA THR A 356 5.53 4.01 -21.39
C THR A 356 6.89 4.20 -20.74
N LEU A 357 7.76 3.20 -20.79
CA LEU A 357 9.10 3.29 -20.21
C LEU A 357 10.04 4.13 -21.08
N THR A 358 11.21 4.50 -20.60
CA THR A 358 12.24 5.21 -21.38
C THR A 358 13.53 4.39 -21.45
N PRO A 359 14.36 4.58 -22.49
CA PRO A 359 15.72 4.05 -22.48
C PRO A 359 16.47 4.52 -21.23
N CYS A 360 17.31 3.66 -20.67
CA CYS A 360 18.13 3.97 -19.50
C CYS A 360 19.44 4.65 -19.88
N GLY A 361 20.01 4.35 -21.06
CA GLY A 361 21.23 4.99 -21.56
C GLY A 361 22.50 4.61 -20.80
N GLY A 362 22.46 3.54 -20.02
CA GLY A 362 23.60 3.04 -19.25
C GLY A 362 24.51 2.09 -20.04
N ASP A 363 25.70 1.84 -19.50
CA ASP A 363 26.77 1.10 -20.18
C ASP A 363 26.86 -0.37 -19.77
N SER A 364 26.18 -0.78 -18.68
CA SER A 364 26.21 -2.19 -18.26
C SER A 364 25.51 -3.08 -19.28
N GLU A 365 25.87 -4.35 -19.32
CA GLU A 365 25.28 -5.29 -20.30
C GLU A 365 23.75 -5.42 -20.11
N GLY A 366 23.27 -5.39 -18.86
CA GLY A 366 21.84 -5.43 -18.53
C GLY A 366 21.06 -4.20 -18.99
N GLU A 367 21.61 -3.01 -18.77
CA GLU A 367 21.05 -1.73 -19.25
C GLU A 367 20.96 -1.70 -20.77
N ARG A 368 22.05 -2.07 -21.46
CA ARG A 368 22.10 -2.13 -22.92
C ARG A 368 21.14 -3.16 -23.50
N ALA A 369 20.99 -4.33 -22.87
CA ALA A 369 20.03 -5.33 -23.29
C ALA A 369 18.59 -4.82 -23.15
N TYR A 370 18.27 -4.14 -22.05
CA TYR A 370 16.98 -3.50 -21.86
C TYR A 370 16.69 -2.45 -22.95
N ASP A 371 17.65 -1.58 -23.27
CA ASP A 371 17.47 -0.56 -24.31
C ASP A 371 17.26 -1.19 -25.70
N HIS A 372 17.96 -2.27 -26.02
CA HIS A 372 17.76 -3.01 -27.27
C HIS A 372 16.40 -3.71 -27.32
N VAL A 373 15.96 -4.36 -26.24
CA VAL A 373 14.62 -4.95 -26.15
C VAL A 373 13.53 -3.88 -26.30
N LEU A 374 13.71 -2.73 -25.65
CA LEU A 374 12.77 -1.62 -25.74
C LEU A 374 12.66 -1.09 -27.18
N ALA A 375 13.78 -0.94 -27.88
CA ALA A 375 13.81 -0.54 -29.29
C ALA A 375 13.10 -1.56 -30.20
N LEU A 376 13.36 -2.86 -29.98
CA LEU A 376 12.71 -3.96 -30.71
C LEU A 376 11.20 -4.02 -30.49
N ARG A 377 10.72 -3.72 -29.28
CA ARG A 377 9.28 -3.72 -28.95
C ARG A 377 8.54 -2.51 -29.52
N ARG A 378 9.24 -1.41 -29.75
CA ARG A 378 8.66 -0.19 -30.34
C ARG A 378 8.48 -0.29 -31.85
N GLY A 379 9.21 -1.22 -32.49
CA GLY A 379 9.19 -1.43 -33.93
C GLY A 379 9.85 -0.26 -34.66
N HIS A 380 11.05 -0.50 -35.19
CA HIS A 380 11.74 0.45 -36.08
C HIS A 380 11.75 -0.12 -37.50
N SER A 381 12.68 0.33 -38.35
CA SER A 381 12.85 -0.27 -39.68
C SER A 381 13.41 -1.70 -39.59
N ASP A 382 13.13 -2.54 -40.59
CA ASP A 382 13.64 -3.93 -40.67
C ASP A 382 15.16 -4.05 -40.45
N ARG A 383 15.92 -3.03 -40.87
CA ARG A 383 17.37 -2.98 -40.70
C ARG A 383 17.78 -2.70 -39.25
N GLU A 384 17.13 -1.75 -38.60
CA GLU A 384 17.40 -1.39 -37.20
C GLU A 384 17.01 -2.53 -36.26
N ASP A 385 15.91 -3.23 -36.57
CA ASP A 385 15.50 -4.42 -35.83
C ASP A 385 16.53 -5.55 -35.94
N LEU A 386 17.14 -5.77 -37.11
CA LEU A 386 18.21 -6.75 -37.28
C LEU A 386 19.46 -6.39 -36.46
N ASP A 387 19.83 -5.11 -36.43
CA ASP A 387 20.98 -4.63 -35.66
C ASP A 387 20.73 -4.80 -34.15
N HIS A 388 19.53 -4.48 -33.65
CA HIS A 388 19.17 -4.70 -32.26
C HIS A 388 19.06 -6.18 -31.88
N ARG A 389 18.54 -7.05 -32.76
CA ARG A 389 18.54 -8.51 -32.54
C ARG A 389 19.96 -9.04 -32.45
N ARG A 390 20.86 -8.59 -33.33
CA ARG A 390 22.27 -8.99 -33.29
C ARG A 390 22.95 -8.54 -32.00
N ALA A 391 22.75 -7.27 -31.61
CA ALA A 391 23.31 -6.75 -30.38
C ALA A 391 22.79 -7.49 -29.13
N LEU A 392 21.48 -7.77 -29.08
CA LEU A 392 20.88 -8.55 -27.99
C LEU A 392 21.39 -9.99 -27.95
N ARG A 393 21.59 -10.65 -29.11
CA ARG A 393 22.20 -11.99 -29.17
C ARG A 393 23.59 -12.00 -28.58
N ASP A 394 24.39 -11.00 -28.96
CA ASP A 394 25.79 -10.90 -28.58
C ASP A 394 25.93 -10.57 -27.07
N LEU A 395 24.93 -9.89 -26.47
CA LEU A 395 24.82 -9.67 -25.02
C LEU A 395 24.27 -10.89 -24.27
N HIS A 396 23.11 -11.43 -24.70
CA HIS A 396 22.41 -12.51 -24.02
C HIS A 396 21.50 -13.30 -24.96
N ALA A 397 22.03 -14.37 -25.58
CA ALA A 397 21.31 -15.22 -26.54
C ALA A 397 19.97 -15.76 -26.01
N GLY A 398 19.87 -16.11 -24.73
CA GLY A 398 18.62 -16.58 -24.13
C GLY A 398 17.49 -15.53 -24.09
N LEU A 399 17.83 -14.23 -23.94
CA LEU A 399 16.83 -13.16 -23.97
C LEU A 399 16.33 -12.93 -25.39
N LEU A 400 17.23 -13.01 -26.38
CA LEU A 400 16.81 -12.97 -27.77
C LEU A 400 15.89 -14.15 -28.12
N GLY A 401 16.26 -15.37 -27.71
CA GLY A 401 15.42 -16.56 -27.93
C GLY A 401 14.01 -16.34 -27.39
N ARG A 402 13.92 -15.89 -26.13
CA ARG A 402 12.63 -15.58 -25.51
C ARG A 402 11.86 -14.48 -26.25
N TYR A 403 12.52 -13.41 -26.67
CA TYR A 403 11.90 -12.36 -27.48
C TYR A 403 11.31 -12.93 -28.77
N LEU A 404 12.04 -13.80 -29.48
CA LEU A 404 11.55 -14.42 -30.72
C LEU A 404 10.35 -15.34 -30.47
N ASP A 405 10.36 -16.12 -29.38
CA ASP A 405 9.22 -16.98 -29.01
C ASP A 405 7.93 -16.19 -28.79
N THR A 406 8.03 -14.94 -28.31
CA THR A 406 6.84 -14.08 -28.17
C THR A 406 6.30 -13.50 -29.48
N LEU A 407 7.04 -13.62 -30.58
CA LEU A 407 6.62 -13.16 -31.91
C LEU A 407 5.93 -14.25 -32.73
N ASP A 408 6.19 -15.53 -32.40
CA ASP A 408 5.64 -16.71 -33.06
C ASP A 408 4.61 -17.42 -32.15
N PRO A 409 3.34 -16.96 -32.10
CA PRO A 409 2.31 -17.47 -31.20
C PRO A 409 1.80 -18.89 -31.50
#